data_AF-A0A7X2MR50-F1
#
_entry.id   AF-A0A7X2MR50-F1
#
_cell.length_a   1.000
_cell.length_b   1.000
_cell.length_c   1.000
_cell.angle_alpha   90.00
_cell.angle_beta   90.00
_cell.angle_gamma   90.00
#
_symmetry.space_group_name_H-M   'P 1'
#
loop_
_entity.id
_entity.type
_entity.pdbx_description
1 polymer ?
#
loop_
_entity_poly.entity_id
_entity_poly.type
_entity_poly.pdbx_seq_one_letter_code
_entity_poly.pdbx_strand_id
1 'polypeptide(L)'
;MNSAIIAGIFWHFVGAASAACFYAPFKQVKRWSWETMWSIGGLMSWLILPWAVSAILLPDFMAYYSSFSLSQLTPVFLFGAMWGIGNINYGLTMRYLGMSMGIGIAIGITLVVGTLMTPLLQGRFGELFASAGGRLTLLGVLVALIGVGGWPVNPAGRTGGTDW
;
A
#
# COMPACT_ATOMS: atom_id res chain seq x y z
N MET A 1 30.37 4.72 9.05
CA MET A 1 28.90 4.81 8.89
C MET A 1 28.26 3.99 10.00
N ASN A 2 27.25 4.53 10.68
CA ASN A 2 26.65 3.89 11.85
C ASN A 2 26.02 2.54 11.45
N SER A 3 26.29 1.46 12.19
CA SER A 3 25.79 0.11 11.88
C SER A 3 24.25 0.08 11.74
N ALA A 4 23.55 0.90 12.51
CA ALA A 4 22.11 1.10 12.44
C ALA A 4 21.62 1.64 11.08
N ILE A 5 22.38 2.52 10.42
CA ILE A 5 22.00 3.08 9.12
C ILE A 5 22.10 2.01 8.03
N ILE A 6 23.18 1.22 8.04
CA ILE A 6 23.37 0.13 7.08
C ILE A 6 22.29 -0.94 7.27
N ALA A 7 22.01 -1.32 8.52
CA ALA A 7 20.90 -2.23 8.82
C ALA A 7 19.54 -1.65 8.39
N GLY A 8 19.30 -0.36 8.61
CA GLY A 8 18.07 0.32 8.19
C GLY A 8 17.87 0.31 6.68
N ILE A 9 18.92 0.57 5.90
CA ILE A 9 18.91 0.49 4.44
C ILE A 9 18.66 -0.95 3.98
N PHE A 10 19.33 -1.92 4.61
CA PHE A 10 19.15 -3.34 4.30
C PHE A 10 17.71 -3.79 4.54
N TRP A 11 17.13 -3.47 5.70
CA TRP A 11 15.74 -3.83 6.00
C TRP A 11 14.73 -3.13 5.09
N HIS A 12 14.99 -1.87 4.71
CA HIS A 12 14.18 -1.18 3.69
C HIS A 12 14.23 -1.89 2.34
N PHE A 13 15.42 -2.31 1.90
CA PHE A 13 15.58 -3.05 0.66
C PHE A 13 14.83 -4.39 0.68
N VAL A 14 14.96 -5.16 1.75
CA VAL A 14 14.25 -6.44 1.92
C VAL A 14 12.73 -6.24 1.91
N GLY A 15 12.23 -5.23 2.59
CA GLY A 15 10.82 -4.87 2.59
C GLY A 15 10.32 -4.47 1.19
N ALA A 16 11.05 -3.59 0.51
CA ALA A 16 10.72 -3.13 -0.84
C ALA A 16 10.75 -4.27 -1.87
N ALA A 17 11.75 -5.16 -1.80
CA ALA A 17 11.84 -6.33 -2.67
C ALA A 17 10.66 -7.29 -2.43
N SER A 18 10.31 -7.55 -1.17
CA SER A 18 9.15 -8.39 -0.82
C SER A 18 7.84 -7.80 -1.35
N ALA A 19 7.66 -6.47 -1.21
CA ALA A 19 6.51 -5.75 -1.73
C ALA A 19 6.49 -5.61 -3.27
N ALA A 20 7.62 -5.77 -3.96
CA ALA A 20 7.63 -5.86 -5.42
C ALA A 20 7.30 -7.28 -5.90
N CYS A 21 7.76 -8.30 -5.16
CA CYS A 21 7.61 -9.70 -5.55
C CYS A 21 6.24 -10.28 -5.20
N PHE A 22 5.48 -9.73 -4.25
CA PHE A 22 4.23 -10.38 -3.80
C PHE A 22 3.21 -10.59 -4.92
N TYR A 23 3.19 -9.74 -5.97
CA TYR A 23 2.26 -9.87 -7.10
C TYR A 23 2.73 -10.88 -8.17
N ALA A 24 4.01 -11.27 -8.18
CA ALA A 24 4.56 -12.16 -9.19
C ALA A 24 3.98 -13.59 -9.16
N PRO A 25 3.75 -14.23 -7.99
CA PRO A 25 3.10 -15.54 -7.89
C PRO A 25 1.66 -15.55 -8.41
N PHE A 26 0.93 -14.44 -8.24
CA PHE A 26 -0.45 -14.31 -8.73
C PHE A 26 -0.53 -14.50 -10.26
N LYS A 27 0.55 -14.19 -10.99
CA LYS A 27 0.63 -14.44 -12.45
C LYS A 27 0.66 -15.91 -12.84
N GLN A 28 1.03 -16.80 -11.92
CA GLN A 28 1.13 -18.24 -12.19
C GLN A 28 -0.21 -18.97 -11.97
N VAL A 29 -1.19 -18.32 -11.34
CA VAL A 29 -2.51 -18.89 -11.07
C VAL A 29 -3.43 -18.64 -12.26
N LYS A 30 -3.47 -19.58 -13.20
CA LYS A 30 -4.23 -19.44 -14.47
C LYS A 30 -5.67 -19.96 -14.43
N ARG A 31 -6.05 -20.70 -13.39
CA ARG A 31 -7.33 -21.46 -13.34
C ARG A 31 -8.38 -20.85 -12.42
N TRP A 32 -8.04 -19.82 -11.66
CA TRP A 32 -8.94 -19.23 -10.67
C TRP A 32 -9.41 -17.88 -11.17
N SER A 33 -10.64 -17.51 -10.83
CA SER A 33 -11.08 -16.13 -11.04
C SER A 33 -10.24 -15.19 -10.20
N TRP A 34 -10.02 -13.98 -10.72
CA TRP A 34 -9.27 -12.94 -10.04
C TRP A 34 -9.80 -12.66 -8.62
N GLU A 35 -11.13 -12.65 -8.44
CA GLU A 35 -11.78 -12.44 -7.14
C GLU A 35 -11.40 -13.53 -6.14
N THR A 36 -11.39 -14.78 -6.58
CA THR A 36 -11.05 -15.94 -5.74
C THR A 36 -9.59 -15.89 -5.34
N MET A 37 -8.72 -15.59 -6.31
CA MET A 37 -7.29 -15.48 -6.11
C MET A 37 -6.92 -14.33 -5.14
N TRP A 38 -7.48 -13.14 -5.36
CA TRP A 38 -7.24 -11.96 -4.51
C TRP A 38 -7.80 -12.14 -3.10
N SER A 39 -9.01 -12.70 -2.98
CA SER A 39 -9.65 -12.93 -1.68
C SER A 39 -8.89 -13.95 -0.84
N ILE A 40 -8.47 -15.07 -1.44
CA ILE A 40 -7.70 -16.10 -0.73
C ILE A 40 -6.30 -15.59 -0.39
N GLY A 41 -5.62 -14.91 -1.33
CA GLY A 41 -4.33 -14.30 -1.08
C GLY A 41 -4.38 -13.26 0.06
N GLY A 42 -5.42 -12.43 0.08
CA GLY A 42 -5.67 -11.46 1.14
C GLY A 42 -5.95 -12.11 2.49
N LEU A 43 -6.81 -13.13 2.52
CA LEU A 43 -7.14 -13.85 3.76
C LEU A 43 -5.90 -14.55 4.35
N MET A 44 -5.10 -15.20 3.51
CA MET A 44 -3.85 -15.83 3.94
C MET A 44 -2.85 -14.80 4.47
N SER A 45 -2.68 -13.68 3.76
CA SER A 45 -1.63 -12.70 4.06
C SER A 45 -1.99 -11.75 5.20
N TRP A 46 -3.25 -11.39 5.37
CA TRP A 46 -3.68 -10.37 6.34
C TRP A 46 -4.31 -10.95 7.60
N LEU A 47 -4.85 -12.18 7.56
CA LEU A 47 -5.46 -12.81 8.72
C LEU A 47 -4.62 -13.98 9.23
N ILE A 48 -4.37 -14.99 8.38
CA ILE A 48 -3.74 -16.23 8.83
C ILE A 48 -2.27 -16.03 9.17
N LEU A 49 -1.49 -15.39 8.28
CA LEU A 49 -0.06 -15.23 8.49
C LEU A 49 0.24 -14.36 9.74
N PRO A 50 -0.38 -13.18 9.94
CA PRO A 50 -0.15 -12.40 11.16
C PRO A 50 -0.58 -13.15 12.41
N TRP A 51 -1.72 -13.84 12.38
CA TRP A 51 -2.21 -14.64 13.50
C TRP A 51 -1.25 -15.79 13.86
N ALA A 52 -0.74 -16.52 12.86
CA ALA A 52 0.20 -17.61 13.04
C ALA A 52 1.55 -17.12 13.57
N VAL A 53 2.07 -16.01 13.02
CA VAL A 53 3.30 -15.37 13.49
C VAL A 53 3.14 -14.93 14.95
N SER A 54 2.01 -14.29 15.28
CA SER A 54 1.67 -13.93 16.66
C SER A 54 1.63 -15.15 17.57
N ALA A 55 1.02 -16.26 17.15
CA ALA A 55 0.95 -17.49 17.96
C ALA A 55 2.33 -18.13 18.20
N ILE A 56 3.29 -17.97 17.29
CA ILE A 56 4.65 -18.52 17.43
C ILE A 56 5.55 -17.61 18.28
N LEU A 57 5.44 -16.29 18.12
CA LEU A 57 6.32 -15.33 18.81
C LEU A 57 5.82 -14.94 20.20
N LEU A 58 4.50 -14.96 20.45
CA LEU A 58 3.95 -14.55 21.74
C LEU A 58 3.95 -15.72 22.73
N PRO A 59 4.54 -15.54 23.92
CA PRO A 59 4.54 -16.59 24.95
C PRO A 59 3.15 -16.86 25.53
N ASP A 60 2.26 -15.86 25.54
CA ASP A 60 0.85 -16.02 25.93
C ASP A 60 -0.05 -15.23 24.98
N PHE A 61 -0.48 -15.91 23.91
CA PHE A 61 -1.30 -15.32 22.84
C PHE A 61 -2.63 -14.77 23.38
N MET A 62 -3.33 -15.53 24.22
CA MET A 62 -4.67 -15.14 24.68
C MET A 62 -4.60 -14.00 25.69
N ALA A 63 -3.63 -14.02 26.61
CA ALA A 63 -3.42 -12.91 27.53
C ALA A 63 -3.11 -11.60 26.77
N TYR A 64 -2.27 -11.67 25.73
CA TYR A 64 -1.93 -10.51 24.90
C TYR A 64 -3.17 -9.86 24.26
N TYR A 65 -4.01 -10.62 23.56
CA TYR A 65 -5.21 -10.04 22.93
C TYR A 65 -6.26 -9.59 23.95
N SER A 66 -6.35 -10.24 25.11
CA SER A 66 -7.26 -9.84 26.19
C SER A 66 -6.86 -8.54 26.89
N SER A 67 -5.61 -8.08 26.71
CA SER A 67 -5.09 -6.87 27.35
C SER A 67 -5.58 -5.56 26.71
N PHE A 68 -6.14 -5.62 25.50
CA PHE A 68 -6.61 -4.44 24.78
C PHE A 68 -8.03 -4.07 25.17
N SER A 69 -8.27 -2.77 25.44
CA SER A 69 -9.62 -2.27 25.67
C SER A 69 -10.40 -2.17 24.36
N LEU A 70 -11.74 -2.20 24.45
CA LEU A 70 -12.61 -2.01 23.28
C LEU A 70 -12.40 -0.63 22.63
N SER A 71 -12.08 0.40 23.43
CA SER A 71 -11.80 1.76 22.92
C SER A 71 -10.50 1.83 22.12
N GLN A 72 -9.52 0.98 22.40
CA GLN A 72 -8.30 0.86 21.58
C GLN A 72 -8.55 0.03 20.32
N LEU A 73 -9.36 -1.03 20.42
CA LEU A 73 -9.67 -1.91 19.29
C LEU A 73 -10.60 -1.26 18.26
N THR A 74 -11.50 -0.37 18.68
CA THR A 74 -12.47 0.29 17.79
C THR A 74 -11.80 1.04 16.63
N PRO A 75 -10.87 1.99 16.85
CA PRO A 75 -10.20 2.68 15.75
C PRO A 75 -9.35 1.72 14.91
N VAL A 76 -8.68 0.74 15.52
CA VAL A 76 -7.90 -0.28 14.79
C VAL A 76 -8.78 -1.05 13.82
N PHE A 77 -9.97 -1.48 14.28
CA PHE A 77 -10.95 -2.16 13.45
C PHE A 77 -11.47 -1.25 12.33
N LEU A 78 -11.82 0.01 12.64
CA LEU A 78 -12.35 0.95 11.64
C LEU A 78 -11.31 1.27 10.56
N PHE A 79 -10.07 1.58 10.94
CA PHE A 79 -8.99 1.82 9.98
C PHE A 79 -8.65 0.56 9.20
N GLY A 80 -8.68 -0.62 9.83
CA GLY A 80 -8.50 -1.90 9.16
C GLY A 80 -9.60 -2.19 8.13
N ALA A 81 -10.87 -1.93 8.47
CA ALA A 81 -12.00 -2.08 7.56
C ALA A 81 -11.91 -1.11 6.37
N MET A 82 -11.59 0.16 6.63
CA MET A 82 -11.34 1.17 5.59
C MET A 82 -10.21 0.75 4.66
N TRP A 83 -9.11 0.24 5.23
CA TRP A 83 -7.98 -0.27 4.46
C TRP A 83 -8.38 -1.47 3.59
N GLY A 84 -9.18 -2.40 4.11
CA GLY A 84 -9.70 -3.55 3.37
C GLY A 84 -10.54 -3.14 2.16
N ILE A 85 -11.44 -2.17 2.33
CA ILE A 85 -12.23 -1.59 1.22
C ILE A 85 -11.30 -0.98 0.17
N GLY A 86 -10.31 -0.18 0.61
CA GLY A 86 -9.31 0.42 -0.27
C GLY A 86 -8.54 -0.63 -1.08
N ASN A 87 -8.19 -1.76 -0.46
CA ASN A 87 -7.39 -2.79 -1.10
C ASN A 87 -8.18 -3.63 -2.12
N ILE A 88 -9.48 -3.84 -1.89
CA ILE A 88 -10.38 -4.44 -2.89
C ILE A 88 -10.51 -3.49 -4.09
N ASN A 89 -10.74 -2.20 -3.85
CA ASN A 89 -10.81 -1.19 -4.90
C ASN A 89 -9.50 -1.10 -5.70
N TYR A 90 -8.35 -1.13 -5.02
CA TYR A 90 -7.04 -1.13 -5.65
C TYR A 90 -6.86 -2.34 -6.60
N GLY A 91 -7.27 -3.52 -6.15
CA GLY A 91 -7.30 -4.71 -6.99
C GLY A 91 -8.19 -4.57 -8.23
N LEU A 92 -9.41 -4.04 -8.07
CA LEU A 92 -10.33 -3.75 -9.18
C LEU A 92 -9.73 -2.73 -10.15
N THR A 93 -9.07 -1.68 -9.66
CA THR A 93 -8.38 -0.69 -10.48
C THR A 93 -7.33 -1.35 -11.37
N MET A 94 -6.52 -2.26 -10.84
CA MET A 94 -5.54 -2.99 -11.67
C MET A 94 -6.19 -3.88 -12.72
N ARG A 95 -7.34 -4.47 -12.41
CA ARG A 95 -8.10 -5.28 -13.36
C ARG A 95 -8.65 -4.45 -14.52
N TYR A 96 -9.19 -3.27 -14.25
CA TYR A 96 -9.82 -2.44 -15.28
C TYR A 96 -8.84 -1.56 -16.07
N LEU A 97 -7.78 -1.06 -15.43
CA LEU A 97 -6.81 -0.15 -16.05
C LEU A 97 -5.50 -0.85 -16.47
N GLY A 98 -5.28 -2.09 -16.04
CA GLY A 98 -4.01 -2.79 -16.17
C GLY A 98 -3.02 -2.42 -15.06
N MET A 99 -2.04 -3.29 -14.80
CA MET A 99 -1.09 -3.14 -13.69
C MET A 99 -0.27 -1.84 -13.75
N SER A 100 0.26 -1.47 -14.92
CA SER A 100 1.10 -0.26 -15.04
C SER A 100 0.33 1.02 -14.71
N MET A 101 -0.83 1.22 -15.35
CA MET A 101 -1.64 2.41 -15.17
C MET A 101 -2.32 2.45 -13.80
N GLY A 102 -2.87 1.32 -13.34
CA GLY A 102 -3.55 1.22 -12.06
C GLY A 102 -2.62 1.52 -10.88
N ILE A 103 -1.40 0.96 -10.91
CA ILE A 103 -0.39 1.21 -9.87
C ILE A 103 0.06 2.69 -9.91
N GLY A 104 0.33 3.24 -11.10
CA GLY A 104 0.76 4.64 -11.23
C GLY A 104 -0.25 5.65 -10.67
N ILE A 105 -1.53 5.50 -11.01
CA ILE A 105 -2.59 6.38 -10.50
C ILE A 105 -2.78 6.22 -9.00
N ALA A 106 -2.82 4.97 -8.50
CA ALA A 106 -3.01 4.71 -7.07
C ALA A 106 -1.86 5.25 -6.22
N ILE A 107 -0.60 5.05 -6.65
CA ILE A 107 0.57 5.60 -5.98
C ILE A 107 0.55 7.13 -6.05
N GLY A 108 0.23 7.72 -7.20
CA GLY A 108 0.15 9.17 -7.35
C GLY A 108 -0.86 9.82 -6.41
N ILE A 109 -2.07 9.27 -6.33
CA ILE A 109 -3.11 9.76 -5.41
C ILE A 109 -2.66 9.58 -3.95
N THR A 110 -2.14 8.40 -3.59
CA THR A 110 -1.67 8.11 -2.22
C THR A 110 -0.52 9.04 -1.81
N LEU A 111 0.39 9.34 -2.74
CA LEU A 111 1.49 10.27 -2.52
C LEU A 111 0.97 11.67 -2.24
N VAL A 112 0.04 12.18 -3.06
CA VAL A 112 -0.55 13.53 -2.87
C VAL A 112 -1.28 13.61 -1.53
N VAL A 113 -2.18 12.65 -1.28
CA VAL A 113 -3.00 12.63 -0.06
C VAL A 113 -2.12 12.46 1.17
N GLY A 114 -1.21 11.50 1.21
CA GLY A 114 -0.35 11.24 2.36
C GLY A 114 0.58 12.41 2.68
N THR A 115 1.12 13.06 1.64
CA THR A 115 2.01 14.21 1.78
C THR A 115 1.29 15.44 2.34
N LEU A 116 0.05 15.69 1.89
CA LEU A 116 -0.71 16.87 2.30
C LEU A 116 -1.53 16.68 3.58
N MET A 117 -1.95 15.44 3.88
CA MET A 117 -2.83 15.16 5.01
C MET A 117 -2.13 15.27 6.35
N THR A 118 -0.90 14.79 6.49
CA THR A 118 -0.16 14.85 7.77
C THR A 118 0.05 16.29 8.25
N PRO A 119 0.55 17.22 7.41
CA PRO A 119 0.73 18.61 7.82
C PRO A 119 -0.59 19.38 8.01
N LEU A 120 -1.63 19.01 7.25
CA LEU A 120 -2.97 19.57 7.40
C LEU A 120 -3.56 19.24 8.78
N LEU A 121 -3.50 17.97 9.19
CA LEU A 121 -3.96 17.52 10.50
C LEU A 121 -3.15 18.12 11.66
N GLN A 122 -1.87 18.42 11.42
CA GLN A 122 -0.98 19.04 12.42
C GLN A 122 -1.10 20.59 12.47
N GLY A 123 -1.93 21.20 11.63
CA GLY A 123 -2.06 22.67 11.54
C GLY A 123 -0.82 23.38 10.98
N ARG A 124 0.14 22.62 10.41
CA ARG A 124 1.42 23.12 9.90
C ARG A 124 1.42 23.35 8.39
N PHE A 125 0.24 23.53 7.80
CA PHE A 125 0.12 23.66 6.35
C PHE A 125 0.89 24.87 5.79
N GLY A 126 0.96 25.97 6.54
CA GLY A 126 1.78 27.13 6.20
C GLY A 126 3.29 26.85 6.20
N GLU A 127 3.77 25.90 7.01
CA GLU A 127 5.18 25.51 7.08
C GLU A 127 5.64 24.80 5.79
N LEU A 128 4.73 24.18 5.02
CA LEU A 128 5.10 23.59 3.73
C LEU A 128 5.55 24.64 2.72
N PHE A 129 4.90 25.81 2.72
CA PHE A 129 5.24 26.89 1.80
C PHE A 129 6.41 27.72 2.32
N ALA A 130 6.55 27.85 3.63
CA ALA A 130 7.61 28.64 4.25
C ALA A 130 8.98 27.92 4.25
N SER A 131 9.02 26.61 4.49
CA SER A 131 10.27 25.86 4.62
C SER A 131 10.85 25.45 3.27
N ALA A 132 12.18 25.35 3.18
CA ALA A 132 12.85 24.82 1.97
C ALA A 132 12.49 23.34 1.74
N GLY A 133 12.40 22.54 2.82
CA GLY A 133 11.99 21.14 2.76
C GLY A 133 10.56 20.97 2.27
N GLY A 134 9.61 21.78 2.77
CA GLY A 134 8.22 21.73 2.33
C GLY A 134 8.03 22.08 0.86
N ARG A 135 8.78 23.08 0.35
CA ARG A 135 8.77 23.44 -1.07
C ARG A 135 9.32 22.31 -1.96
N LEU A 136 10.37 21.61 -1.53
CA LEU A 136 10.89 20.42 -2.21
C LEU A 136 9.85 19.29 -2.24
N THR A 137 9.16 19.06 -1.13
CA THR A 137 8.07 18.09 -1.05
C THR A 137 6.93 18.43 -2.01
N LEU A 138 6.49 19.69 -2.07
CA LEU A 138 5.46 20.15 -3.01
C LEU A 138 5.91 20.01 -4.48
N LEU A 139 7.18 20.30 -4.78
CA LEU A 139 7.77 20.06 -6.09
C LEU A 139 7.72 18.58 -6.47
N GLY A 140 8.05 17.68 -5.54
CA GLY A 140 7.94 16.24 -5.75
C GLY A 140 6.50 15.80 -6.06
N VAL A 141 5.52 16.35 -5.35
CA VAL A 141 4.09 16.12 -5.62
C VAL A 141 3.71 16.60 -7.03
N LEU A 142 4.14 17.80 -7.43
CA LEU A 142 3.88 18.33 -8.77
C LEU A 142 4.49 17.45 -9.87
N VAL A 143 5.73 17.01 -9.69
CA VAL A 143 6.39 16.09 -10.63
C VAL A 143 5.65 14.76 -10.72
N ALA A 144 5.20 14.21 -9.58
CA ALA A 144 4.40 12.98 -9.57
C ALA A 144 3.06 13.15 -10.32
N LEU A 145 2.38 14.29 -10.12
CA LEU A 145 1.14 14.62 -10.84
C LEU A 145 1.35 14.74 -12.34
N ILE A 146 2.44 15.38 -12.77
CA ILE A 146 2.82 15.47 -14.19
C ILE A 146 3.15 14.07 -14.73
N GLY A 147 3.83 13.21 -13.96
CA GLY A 147 4.13 11.84 -14.37
C GLY A 147 2.87 11.00 -14.59
N VAL A 148 1.85 11.16 -13.74
CA VAL A 148 0.58 10.45 -13.85
C VAL A 148 -0.32 11.05 -14.96
N GLY A 149 -0.37 12.37 -15.08
CA GLY A 149 -1.24 13.07 -16.04
C GLY A 149 -0.67 13.26 -17.44
N GLY A 150 0.66 13.34 -17.57
CA GLY A 150 1.38 13.62 -18.82
C GLY A 150 1.77 12.39 -19.63
N TRP A 151 1.50 11.18 -19.13
CA TRP A 151 1.75 9.96 -19.89
C TRP A 151 0.82 9.91 -21.12
N PRO A 152 1.33 9.83 -22.36
CA PRO A 152 0.50 9.74 -23.55
C PRO A 152 -0.39 8.50 -23.46
N VAL A 153 -1.68 8.73 -23.32
CA VAL A 153 -2.70 7.68 -23.35
C VAL A 153 -2.75 7.19 -24.79
N ASN A 154 -2.08 6.06 -25.08
CA ASN A 154 -2.34 5.33 -26.30
C ASN A 154 -3.45 4.29 -26.03
N PRO A 155 -4.71 4.58 -26.38
CA PRO A 155 -5.80 3.60 -26.26
C PRO A 155 -5.61 2.37 -27.17
N ALA A 156 -4.61 2.36 -28.07
CA ALA A 156 -4.35 1.25 -28.99
C ALA A 156 -3.57 0.07 -28.38
N GLY A 157 -3.24 0.11 -27.08
CA GLY A 157 -2.74 -1.05 -26.33
C GLY A 157 -3.81 -2.09 -25.98
N ARG A 158 -5.04 -1.94 -26.48
CA ARG A 158 -6.09 -2.98 -26.48
C ARG A 158 -5.73 -4.13 -27.44
N THR A 159 -4.61 -4.80 -27.22
CA THR A 159 -4.51 -6.23 -27.53
C THR A 159 -5.16 -6.92 -26.33
N GLY A 160 -6.44 -7.27 -26.38
CA GLY A 160 -6.81 -8.48 -27.11
C GLY A 160 -6.04 -9.64 -26.49
N GLY A 161 -6.47 -10.11 -25.32
CA GLY A 161 -5.75 -11.14 -24.59
C GLY A 161 -6.30 -11.32 -23.18
N THR A 162 -7.08 -12.36 -23.02
CA THR A 162 -7.39 -13.03 -21.76
C THR A 162 -6.10 -13.44 -21.05
N ASP A 163 -5.51 -12.53 -20.28
CA ASP A 163 -4.45 -12.85 -19.31
C ASP A 163 -4.64 -12.05 -18.03
N TRP A 164 -5.87 -12.06 -17.49
CA TRP A 164 -6.24 -12.03 -16.07
C TRP A 164 -7.63 -12.66 -15.89
#